data_AF-A0A7C5HYV6-F1
#
_entry.id   AF-A0A7C5HYV6-F1
#
_cell.length_a   1.000
_cell.length_b   1.000
_cell.length_c   1.000
_cell.angle_alpha   90.00
_cell.angle_beta   90.00
_cell.angle_gamma   90.00
#
_symmetry.space_group_name_H-M   'P 1'
#
loop_
_entity.id
_entity.type
_entity.pdbx_description
1 polymer ?
#
loop_
_entity_poly.entity_id
_entity_poly.type
_entity_poly.pdbx_seq_one_letter_code
_entity_poly.pdbx_strand_id
1 'polypeptide(L)' 'DLDRLYMKFADAFEDRFVRQGEYENRSIEQTLEIGWNLLRMLPREELKRIRDAYLDRFYGKKASEGEGA' A
#
# COMPACT_ATOMS: atom_id res chain seq x y z
N ASP A 1 -16.64 8.58 -9.26
CA ASP A 1 -16.16 7.29 -8.71
C ASP A 1 -14.70 7.32 -8.30
N LEU A 2 -13.80 7.81 -9.16
CA LEU A 2 -12.37 7.93 -8.82
C LEU A 2 -12.11 8.80 -7.58
N ASP A 3 -12.77 9.96 -7.45
CA ASP A 3 -12.62 10.81 -6.24
C ASP A 3 -13.02 10.10 -4.95
N ARG A 4 -14.09 9.29 -4.99
CA ARG A 4 -14.52 8.47 -3.84
C ARG A 4 -13.47 7.42 -3.49
N LEU A 5 -12.74 6.91 -4.49
CA LEU A 5 -11.65 5.97 -4.29
C LEU A 5 -10.43 6.65 -3.65
N TYR A 6 -10.13 7.88 -4.06
CA TYR A 6 -9.11 8.70 -3.41
C TYR A 6 -9.46 9.04 -1.96
N MET A 7 -10.72 9.36 -1.65
CA MET A 7 -11.17 9.55 -0.27
C MET A 7 -10.94 8.29 0.57
N LYS A 8 -11.38 7.12 0.07
CA LYS A 8 -11.16 5.84 0.76
C LYS A 8 -9.69 5.50 0.93
N PHE A 9 -8.85 5.83 -0.05
CA PHE A 9 -7.40 5.67 0.04
C PHE A 9 -6.82 6.56 1.14
N ALA A 10 -7.23 7.82 1.23
CA ALA A 10 -6.77 8.74 2.27
C ALA A 10 -7.12 8.22 3.67
N ASP A 11 -8.38 7.82 3.89
CA ASP A 11 -8.82 7.24 5.17
C ASP A 11 -7.98 5.99 5.54
N ALA A 12 -7.76 5.10 4.58
CA ALA A 12 -6.98 3.88 4.78
C ALA A 12 -5.48 4.17 4.99
N PHE A 13 -4.93 5.20 4.35
CA PHE A 13 -3.55 5.63 4.52
C PHE A 13 -3.30 6.19 5.93
N GLU A 14 -4.20 7.05 6.41
CA GLU A 14 -4.13 7.58 7.78
C GLU A 14 -4.23 6.45 8.81
N ASP A 15 -5.16 5.52 8.62
CA ASP A 15 -5.42 4.45 9.58
C ASP A 15 -4.34 3.35 9.60
N ARG A 16 -3.77 3.00 8.43
CA ARG A 16 -2.90 1.82 8.31
C ARG A 16 -1.42 2.15 8.12
N PHE A 17 -1.10 3.29 7.52
CA PHE A 17 0.29 3.67 7.25
C PHE A 17 0.80 4.69 8.26
N VAL A 18 0.04 5.77 8.49
CA VAL A 18 0.44 6.85 9.41
C VAL A 18 0.28 6.43 10.86
N ARG A 19 -0.90 5.91 11.22
CA ARG A 19 -1.17 5.46 12.58
C ARG A 19 -0.32 4.24 12.90
N GLN A 20 0.53 4.39 13.90
CA GLN A 20 1.42 3.37 14.42
C GLN A 20 1.19 3.31 15.93
N GLY A 21 1.12 2.11 16.50
CA GLY A 21 1.01 1.96 17.94
C GLY A 21 2.26 2.50 18.65
N GLU A 22 2.12 2.95 19.90
CA GLU A 22 3.22 3.50 20.71
C GLU A 22 4.44 2.57 20.78
N TYR A 23 4.20 1.26 20.78
CA TYR A 23 5.23 0.21 20.87
C TYR A 23 5.40 -0.59 19.57
N GLU A 24 4.75 -0.16 18.49
CA GLU A 24 4.89 -0.82 17.20
C GLU A 24 6.23 -0.39 16.59
N ASN A 25 7.05 -1.35 16.18
CA ASN A 25 8.31 -1.10 15.47
C ASN A 25 8.29 -1.84 14.14
N ARG A 26 8.01 -1.10 13.07
CA ARG A 26 7.98 -1.65 11.72
C ARG A 26 9.37 -1.58 11.09
N SER A 27 9.78 -2.68 10.49
CA SER A 27 10.88 -2.66 9.51
C SER A 27 10.49 -1.83 8.28
N ILE A 28 11.50 -1.45 7.50
CA ILE A 28 11.27 -0.74 6.25
C ILE A 28 10.52 -1.62 5.25
N GLU A 29 10.77 -2.93 5.24
CA GLU A 29 10.09 -3.91 4.40
C GLU A 29 8.60 -3.98 4.71
N GLN A 30 8.22 -4.09 5.99
CA GLN A 30 6.83 -4.07 6.43
C GLN A 30 6.14 -2.75 6.05
N THR A 31 6.83 -1.62 6.24
CA THR A 31 6.29 -0.30 5.86
C THR A 31 6.03 -0.22 4.35
N LEU A 32 6.96 -0.69 3.53
CA LEU A 32 6.79 -0.74 2.08
C LEU A 32 5.67 -1.69 1.65
N GLU A 33 5.51 -2.82 2.34
CA GLU A 33 4.42 -3.75 2.10
C GLU A 33 3.04 -3.12 2.37
N ILE A 34 2.88 -2.41 3.50
CA ILE A 34 1.67 -1.65 3.79
C ILE A 34 1.42 -0.60 2.70
N GLY A 35 2.46 0.14 2.30
CA GLY A 35 2.37 1.13 1.22
C GLY A 35 1.86 0.52 -0.09
N TRP A 36 2.45 -0.59 -0.53
CA TRP A 36 2.00 -1.28 -1.75
C TRP A 36 0.58 -1.85 -1.62
N ASN A 37 0.19 -2.36 -0.45
CA ASN A 37 -1.17 -2.80 -0.18
C ASN A 37 -2.19 -1.66 -0.33
N LEU A 38 -1.85 -0.45 0.13
CA LEU A 38 -2.70 0.74 -0.02
C LEU A 38 -2.72 1.24 -1.47
N LEU A 39 -1.58 1.30 -2.15
CA LEU A 39 -1.50 1.77 -3.55
C LEU A 39 -2.33 0.89 -4.51
N ARG A 40 -2.51 -0.41 -4.20
CA ARG A 40 -3.41 -1.31 -4.97
C ARG A 40 -4.89 -0.96 -4.87
N MET A 41 -5.28 -0.07 -3.95
CA MET A 41 -6.65 0.48 -3.92
C MET A 41 -6.91 1.42 -5.10
N LEU A 42 -5.85 2.03 -5.66
CA LEU A 42 -5.95 2.92 -6.80
C LEU A 42 -5.65 2.15 -8.10
N PRO A 43 -6.26 2.50 -9.25
CA PRO A 43 -5.92 1.94 -10.55
C PRO A 43 -4.44 2.19 -10.89
N ARG A 44 -3.82 1.29 -11.65
CA ARG A 44 -2.40 1.39 -12.01
C ARG A 44 -2.09 2.69 -12.74
N GLU A 45 -3.01 3.15 -13.58
CA GLU A 45 -2.91 4.34 -14.41
C GLU A 45 -2.82 5.63 -13.59
N GLU A 46 -3.28 5.59 -12.34
CA GLU A 46 -3.21 6.71 -11.40
C GLU A 46 -1.85 6.82 -10.71
N LEU A 47 -1.03 5.76 -10.72
CA LEU A 47 0.28 5.70 -10.06
C LEU A 47 1.42 6.32 -10.88
N LYS A 48 1.18 7.53 -11.41
CA LYS A 48 2.02 8.20 -12.44
C LYS A 48 3.45 8.54 -12.00
N ARG A 49 3.74 8.50 -10.69
CA ARG A 49 5.07 8.81 -10.12
C ARG A 49 5.93 7.58 -9.86
N ILE A 50 5.39 6.38 -10.10
CA ILE A 50 6.09 5.12 -9.90
C ILE A 50 6.52 4.60 -11.27
N ARG A 51 7.82 4.24 -11.40
CA ARG A 51 8.34 3.68 -12.66
C ARG A 51 7.65 2.33 -12.95
N ASP A 52 7.39 2.06 -14.23
CA ASP A 52 6.73 0.82 -14.66
C ASP A 52 7.42 -0.44 -14.15
N ALA A 53 8.76 -0.48 -14.16
CA ALA A 53 9.53 -1.60 -13.64
C ALA A 53 9.20 -1.97 -12.18
N TYR A 54 8.81 -0.99 -11.36
CA TYR A 54 8.36 -1.23 -9.99
C TYR A 54 6.89 -1.64 -9.93
N LEU A 55 6.03 -1.03 -10.75
CA LEU A 55 4.63 -1.43 -10.85
C LEU A 55 4.50 -2.88 -11.31
N ASP A 56 5.24 -3.29 -12.34
CA ASP A 56 5.25 -4.66 -12.86
C ASP A 56 5.68 -5.68 -11.80
N ARG A 57 6.65 -5.30 -10.97
CA ARG A 57 7.19 -6.19 -9.93
C ARG A 57 6.31 -6.29 -8.69
N PHE A 58 5.66 -5.20 -8.28
CA PHE A 58 5.06 -5.09 -6.95
C PHE A 58 3.55 -4.81 -6.95
N TYR A 59 2.98 -4.22 -8.00
CA TYR A 59 1.55 -3.88 -8.04
C TYR A 59 0.66 -5.12 -8.19
N GLY A 60 1.01 -6.04 -9.10
CA GLY A 60 0.22 -7.25 -9.39
C GLY A 60 0.47 -8.45 -8.47
N LYS A 61 1.54 -8.46 -7.67
CA LYS A 61 1.74 -9.48 -6.65
C LYS A 61 0.85 -9.17 -5.46
N LYS A 62 -0.21 -9.95 -5.22
CA LYS A 62 -0.75 -10.02 -3.85
C LYS A 62 0.38 -10.51 -2.96
N ALA A 63 0.62 -9.84 -1.83
CA ALA A 63 1.47 -10.40 -0.80
C ALA A 63 0.97 -11.82 -0.53
N SER A 64 1.85 -12.81 -0.66
CA SER A 64 1.53 -14.19 -0.35
C SER A 64 0.97 -14.23 1.06
N GLU A 65 -0.28 -14.64 1.20
CA GLU A 65 -0.80 -15.07 2.49
C GLU A 65 0.08 -16.24 2.94
N GLY A 66 0.81 -16.06 4.04
CA GLY A 66 1.52 -17.15 4.73
C GLY A 66 3.04 -17.07 4.68
N GLU A 67 3.62 -16.53 5.75
CA GLU A 67 4.61 -17.23 6.57
C GLU A 67 4.63 -16.57 7.95
N GLY A 68 3.77 -17.09 8.82
CA GLY A 68 3.59 -16.68 10.20
C GLY A 68 2.80 -17.76 10.92
N ALA A 69 3.35 -18.98 10.88
CA ALA A 69 3.07 -20.03 11.86
C ALA A 69 3.96 -19.81 13.09
#